data_AF-A0A965WWE9-F1
#
_entry.id   AF-A0A965WWE9-F1
#
_cell.length_a   1.000
_cell.length_b   1.000
_cell.length_c   1.000
_cell.angle_alpha   90.00
_cell.angle_beta   90.00
_cell.angle_gamma   90.00
#
_symmetry.space_group_name_H-M   'P 1'
#
loop_
_entity.id
_entity.type
_entity.pdbx_description
1 polymer ?
#
loop_
_entity_poly.entity_id
_entity_poly.type
_entity_poly.pdbx_seq_one_letter_code
_entity_poly.pdbx_strand_id
1 'polypeptide(L)' 'TVEEDSLWCGCFVKDLDLPGECVFTSVLRGEQAIYPRGNTRILENDNILVLTNNAGLLELRKRLKERSKRGEKAKV' A
#
# COMPACT_ATOMS: atom_id res chain seq x y z
N THR A 1 -6.19 6.68 -1.23
CA THR A 1 -6.81 6.23 0.02
C THR A 1 -6.82 4.73 0.08
N VAL A 2 -6.63 4.15 1.26
CA VAL A 2 -6.79 2.72 1.54
C VAL A 2 -8.24 2.48 1.93
N GLU A 3 -8.95 1.73 1.10
CA GLU A 3 -10.31 1.25 1.39
C GLU A 3 -10.26 -0.02 2.27
N GLU A 4 -11.38 -0.42 2.87
CA GLU A 4 -11.46 -1.61 3.74
C GLU A 4 -11.05 -2.90 3.02
N ASP A 5 -11.45 -3.04 1.75
CA ASP A 5 -11.14 -4.19 0.89
C ASP A 5 -9.76 -4.08 0.21
N SER A 6 -9.01 -3.01 0.50
CA SER A 6 -7.66 -2.84 0.00
C SER A 6 -6.74 -3.92 0.54
N LEU A 7 -5.91 -4.42 -0.36
CA LEU A 7 -4.90 -5.43 -0.06
C LEU A 7 -3.78 -4.95 0.85
N TRP A 8 -3.69 -3.63 1.04
CA TRP A 8 -2.75 -3.03 1.97
C TRP A 8 -3.36 -2.83 3.35
N CYS A 9 -4.70 -2.83 3.47
CA CYS A 9 -5.36 -2.68 4.75
C CYS A 9 -4.99 -3.86 5.67
N GLY A 10 -4.51 -3.55 6.87
CA GLY A 10 -4.06 -4.52 7.87
C GLY A 10 -2.61 -5.02 7.68
N CYS A 11 -1.96 -4.77 6.54
CA CYS A 11 -0.57 -5.15 6.31
C CYS A 11 0.42 -4.22 7.05
N PHE A 12 1.61 -4.76 7.36
CA PHE A 12 2.73 -3.93 7.80
C PHE A 12 3.52 -3.42 6.58
N VAL A 13 4.10 -2.23 6.69
CA VAL A 13 4.88 -1.60 5.61
C VAL A 13 6.02 -2.49 5.13
N LYS A 14 6.71 -3.21 6.02
CA LYS A 14 7.79 -4.14 5.65
C LYS A 14 7.33 -5.34 4.80
N ASP A 15 6.04 -5.67 4.86
CA ASP A 15 5.46 -6.82 4.15
C ASP A 15 4.88 -6.40 2.78
N LEU A 16 4.97 -5.10 2.45
CA LEU A 16 4.54 -4.59 1.16
C LEU A 16 5.54 -4.96 0.07
N ASP A 17 5.02 -5.51 -1.01
CA ASP A 17 5.77 -5.79 -2.23
C ASP A 17 5.74 -4.56 -3.15
N LEU A 18 6.60 -3.60 -2.84
CA LEU A 18 6.75 -2.37 -3.63
C LEU A 18 7.73 -2.60 -4.80
N PRO A 19 7.49 -1.98 -5.97
CA PRO A 19 8.49 -1.93 -7.02
C PRO A 19 9.78 -1.26 -6.53
N GLY A 20 10.94 -1.68 -7.05
CA GLY A 20 12.25 -1.14 -6.60
C GLY A 20 12.40 0.38 -6.78
N GLU A 21 11.69 0.96 -7.75
CA GLU A 21 11.69 2.40 -8.04
C GLU A 21 10.63 3.18 -7.24
N CYS A 22 10.22 2.69 -6.07
CA CYS A 22 9.22 3.31 -5.21
C CYS A 22 9.76 3.58 -3.80
N VAL A 23 9.53 4.80 -3.30
CA VAL A 23 9.82 5.18 -1.91
C VAL A 23 8.49 5.44 -1.19
N PHE A 24 8.20 4.63 -0.19
CA PHE A 24 7.05 4.85 0.71
C PHE A 24 7.42 5.92 1.72
N THR A 25 6.82 7.11 1.62
CA THR A 25 7.29 8.28 2.39
C THR A 25 6.47 8.57 3.64
N SER A 26 5.14 8.52 3.55
CA SER A 26 4.27 8.86 4.68
C SER A 26 2.91 8.17 4.61
N VAL A 27 2.29 8.08 5.79
CA VAL A 27 0.88 7.75 5.95
C VAL A 27 0.20 8.99 6.50
N LEU A 28 -0.80 9.52 5.80
CA LEU A 28 -1.67 10.58 6.31
C LEU A 28 -2.93 9.93 6.89
N ARG A 29 -3.10 10.02 8.21
CA ARG A 29 -4.20 9.42 8.96
C ARG A 29 -4.98 10.51 9.67
N GLY A 30 -6.17 10.81 9.16
CA GLY A 30 -6.89 12.02 9.54
C GLY A 30 -6.01 13.26 9.25
N GLU A 31 -5.75 14.06 10.28
CA GLU A 31 -4.93 15.27 10.19
C GLU A 31 -3.45 15.04 10.51
N GLN A 32 -3.03 13.80 10.77
CA GLN A 32 -1.66 13.48 11.19
C GLN A 32 -0.84 12.87 10.06
N ALA A 33 0.41 13.34 9.93
CA ALA A 33 1.42 12.70 9.09
C ALA A 33 2.29 11.75 9.92
N ILE A 34 2.27 10.47 9.57
CA ILE A 34 3.07 9.42 10.21
C ILE A 34 4.21 9.04 9.26
N TYR A 35 5.44 9.07 9.76
CA TYR A 35 6.63 8.57 9.05
C TYR A 35 6.78 7.07 9.34
N PRO A 36 6.45 6.20 8.37
CA PRO A 36 6.33 4.78 8.61
C PRO A 36 7.68 4.13 8.88
N ARG A 37 7.65 3.12 9.75
CA ARG A 37 8.70 2.13 9.91
C ARG A 37 8.19 0.80 9.37
N GLY A 38 9.07 -0.20 9.30
CA GLY A 38 8.68 -1.52 8.82
C GLY A 38 7.50 -2.14 9.60
N ASN A 39 7.35 -1.83 10.88
CA ASN A 39 6.25 -2.30 11.74
C ASN A 39 5.01 -1.38 11.76
N THR A 40 4.99 -0.29 10.98
CA THR A 40 3.79 0.54 10.85
C THR A 40 2.71 -0.27 10.13
N ARG A 41 1.55 -0.43 10.78
CA ARG A 41 0.38 -1.08 10.19
C ARG A 41 -0.46 -0.06 9.43
N ILE A 42 -0.81 -0.41 8.20
CA ILE A 42 -1.70 0.36 7.33
C ILE A 42 -3.13 0.03 7.72
N LEU A 43 -3.96 1.06 7.86
CA LEU A 43 -5.36 0.95 8.25
C LEU A 43 -6.26 1.54 7.17
N GLU A 44 -7.54 1.21 7.25
CA GLU A 44 -8.58 1.86 6.45
C GLU A 44 -8.51 3.39 6.63
N ASN A 45 -8.83 4.13 5.56
CA ASN A 45 -8.79 5.58 5.48
C ASN A 45 -7.38 6.21 5.53
N ASP A 46 -6.33 5.40 5.60
CA ASP A 46 -4.97 5.89 5.41
C ASP A 46 -4.78 6.42 3.98
N ASN A 47 -4.18 7.61 3.87
CA ASN A 47 -3.68 8.12 2.61
C ASN A 47 -2.18 7.88 2.53
N ILE A 48 -1.79 6.96 1.64
CA ILE A 48 -0.39 6.59 1.47
C ILE A 48 0.27 7.49 0.43
N LEU A 49 1.38 8.12 0.82
CA LEU A 49 2.23 8.85 -0.11
C LEU A 49 3.40 7.97 -0.55
N VAL A 50 3.52 7.80 -1.86
CA VAL A 50 4.62 7.08 -2.50
C VAL A 50 5.25 7.99 -3.54
N LEU A 51 6.57 8.12 -3.51
CA LEU A 51 7.35 8.77 -4.55
C LEU A 51 7.90 7.70 -5.49
N THR A 52 7.72 7.90 -6.80
CA THR A 52 8.15 6.95 -7.82
C THR A 52 8.36 7.65 -9.15
N ASN A 53 9.11 7.03 -10.06
CA ASN A 53 9.13 7.40 -11.47
C ASN A 53 7.95 6.79 -12.25
N ASN A 54 7.86 7.11 -13.55
CA ASN A 54 6.78 6.64 -14.42
C ASN A 54 6.72 5.10 -14.56
N ALA A 55 7.87 4.42 -14.61
CA ALA A 55 7.92 2.96 -14.72
C ALA A 55 7.39 2.29 -13.43
N GLY A 56 7.81 2.79 -12.26
CA GLY A 56 7.33 2.31 -10.97
C GLY A 56 5.84 2.57 -10.76
N LEU A 57 5.29 3.68 -11.27
CA LEU A 57 3.83 3.92 -11.24
C LEU A 57 3.05 2.87 -12.03
N LEU A 58 3.52 2.48 -13.21
CA LEU A 58 2.87 1.45 -14.03
C LEU A 58 2.89 0.09 -13.35
N GLU A 59 4.04 -0.29 -12.79
CA GLU A 59 4.21 -1.56 -12.07
C GLU A 59 3.39 -1.58 -10.77
N LEU A 60 3.38 -0.49 -10.01
CA LEU A 60 2.56 -0.36 -8.80
C LEU A 60 1.07 -0.54 -9.12
N ARG A 61 0.58 0.11 -10.19
CA ARG A 61 -0.82 -0.05 -10.65
C ARG A 61 -1.14 -1.48 -11.06
N LYS A 62 -0.20 -2.18 -11.72
CA LYS A 62 -0.37 -3.58 -12.10
C LYS A 62 -0.51 -4.47 -10.86
N ARG A 63 0.41 -4.34 -9.89
CA ARG A 63 0.42 -5.13 -8.65
C ARG A 63 -0.83 -4.93 -7.79
N LEU A 64 -1.32 -3.68 -7.70
CA LEU A 64 -2.56 -3.36 -6.97
C LEU A 64 -3.79 -4.04 -7.60
N LYS A 65 -3.84 -4.16 -8.93
CA LYS A 65 -4.95 -4.86 -9.63
C LYS A 65 -4.86 -6.38 -9.53
N GLU A 66 -3.66 -6.95 -9.66
CA GLU A 66 -3.46 -8.41 -9.71
C GLU A 66 -3.73 -9.09 -8.36
N ARG A 67 -3.40 -8.44 -7.25
CA ARG A 67 -3.66 -8.99 -5.92
C ARG A 67 -5.15 -9.04 -5.57
N SER A 68 -5.99 -8.18 -6.17
CA SER A 68 -7.44 -8.15 -5.92
C SER A 68 -8.10 -9.47 -6.32
N LYS A 69 -7.60 -10.11 -7.39
CA LYS A 69 -8.02 -11.46 -7.85
C LYS A 69 -7.50 -12.62 -7.00
N ARG A 70 -6.44 -12.41 -6.20
CA ARG A 70 -5.83 -13.46 -5.37
C ARG A 70 -6.44 -13.52 -3.97
N GLY A 71 -6.93 -12.39 -3.46
CA GLY A 71 -7.69 -12.31 -2.20
C GLY A 71 -9.02 -13.07 -2.22
N GLU A 72 -9.71 -13.11 -3.36
CA GLU A 72 -10.95 -13.89 -3.54
C GLU A 72 -10.74 -15.41 -3.44
N LYS A 73 -9.58 -15.92 -3.86
CA LYS A 73 -9.29 -17.37 -3.84
C LYS A 73 -8.85 -17.91 -2.48
N ALA A 74 -8.48 -17.04 -1.54
CA ALA A 74 -8.02 -17.44 -0.21
C ALA A 74 -9.15 -17.50 0.85
N LYS A 75 -10.40 -17.19 0.45
CA LYS A 75 -11.61 -17.31 1.29
C LYS A 75 -12.34 -18.66 1.17
N VAL A 76 -11.69 -19.68 0.61
CA VAL A 76 -12.23 -21.06 0.46
C VAL A 76 -11.45 -22.02 1.34
#